data_AF-A0A946S3J5-F1
#
_entry.id   AF-A0A946S3J5-F1
#
_cell.length_a   1.000
_cell.length_b   1.000
_cell.length_c   1.000
_cell.angle_alpha   90.00
_cell.angle_beta   90.00
_cell.angle_gamma   90.00
#
_symmetry.space_group_name_H-M   'P 1'
#
loop_
_entity.id
_entity.type
_entity.pdbx_description
1 polymer ?
#
loop_
_entity_poly.entity_id
_entity_poly.type
_entity_poly.pdbx_seq_one_letter_code
_entity_poly.pdbx_strand_id
1 'polypeptide(L)'
;MNNPWKDLPTPGHDVSAKRVQHDHPLEIFWAKDQAGNYLFICELDANAKFPKKLPKLTGINILAAYQQSRLILHLNRNADWELFYTLCMDILTAT
;
A
#
# COMPACT_ATOMS: atom_id res chain seq x y z
N MET A 1 -16.28 -1.58 -10.17
CA MET A 1 -14.81 -1.63 -9.96
C MET A 1 -14.44 -3.02 -9.47
N ASN A 2 -13.27 -3.54 -9.83
CA ASN A 2 -12.79 -4.83 -9.33
C ASN A 2 -11.85 -4.60 -8.14
N ASN A 3 -12.08 -5.28 -7.02
CA ASN A 3 -11.22 -5.20 -5.85
C ASN A 3 -9.87 -5.89 -6.15
N PRO A 4 -8.75 -5.15 -6.23
CA PRO A 4 -7.47 -5.71 -6.65
C PRO A 4 -6.84 -6.67 -5.61
N TRP A 5 -7.27 -6.59 -4.35
CA TRP A 5 -6.79 -7.45 -3.27
C TRP A 5 -7.58 -8.74 -3.10
N LYS A 6 -8.76 -8.85 -3.73
CA LYS A 6 -9.68 -9.97 -3.55
C LYS A 6 -9.00 -11.31 -3.84
N ASP A 7 -8.27 -11.37 -4.95
CA ASP A 7 -7.65 -12.60 -5.45
C ASP A 7 -6.21 -12.81 -4.96
N LEU A 8 -5.67 -11.90 -4.16
CA LEU A 8 -4.37 -12.10 -3.51
C LEU A 8 -4.48 -13.17 -2.43
N PRO A 9 -3.60 -14.19 -2.42
CA PRO A 9 -3.60 -15.20 -1.36
C PRO A 9 -3.21 -14.55 -0.02
N THR A 10 -3.76 -15.03 1.09
CA THR A 10 -3.24 -14.66 2.42
C THR A 10 -1.93 -15.43 2.64
N PRO A 11 -0.78 -14.76 2.80
CA PRO A 11 0.50 -15.43 2.94
C PRO A 11 0.70 -16.00 4.36
N GLY A 12 1.54 -17.03 4.47
CA GLY A 12 2.00 -17.53 5.77
C GLY A 12 3.14 -16.70 6.38
N HIS A 13 3.89 -15.94 5.58
CA HIS A 13 4.96 -15.04 6.01
C HIS A 13 4.97 -13.76 5.17
N ASP A 14 5.39 -12.65 5.77
CA ASP A 14 5.50 -11.33 5.12
C ASP A 14 4.18 -10.89 4.45
N VAL A 15 4.21 -10.59 3.15
CA VAL A 15 3.06 -10.14 2.37
C VAL A 15 2.95 -10.91 1.05
N SER A 16 1.73 -11.10 0.54
CA SER A 16 1.53 -11.41 -0.87
C SER A 16 1.36 -10.09 -1.62
N ALA A 17 2.00 -9.94 -2.78
CA ALA A 17 2.01 -8.68 -3.50
C ALA A 17 1.83 -8.90 -5.00
N LYS A 18 1.12 -7.96 -5.63
CA LYS A 18 0.98 -7.84 -7.09
C LYS A 18 1.29 -6.41 -7.48
N ARG A 19 2.27 -6.24 -8.39
CA ARG A 19 2.63 -4.93 -8.94
C ARG A 19 1.43 -4.29 -9.62
N VAL A 20 1.21 -2.99 -9.37
CA VAL A 20 0.07 -2.24 -9.90
C VAL A 20 0.22 -2.05 -11.41
N GLN A 21 1.36 -1.50 -11.84
CA GLN A 21 1.73 -1.26 -13.24
C GLN A 21 3.25 -1.37 -13.40
N HIS A 22 3.73 -1.75 -14.59
CA HIS A 22 5.16 -2.00 -14.85
C HIS A 22 5.92 -0.80 -15.41
N ASP A 23 5.20 0.18 -15.95
CA ASP A 23 5.70 1.40 -16.59
C ASP A 23 5.80 2.59 -15.62
N HIS A 24 5.31 2.45 -14.40
CA HIS A 24 5.41 3.47 -13.37
C HIS A 24 6.86 3.58 -12.83
N PRO A 25 7.40 4.80 -12.61
CA PRO A 25 8.79 4.99 -12.16
C PRO A 25 9.07 4.43 -10.76
N LEU A 26 8.05 4.39 -9.90
CA LEU A 26 8.10 3.75 -8.58
C LEU A 26 7.59 2.32 -8.62
N GLU A 27 8.18 1.45 -7.81
CA GLU A 27 7.66 0.09 -7.63
C GLU A 27 6.49 0.10 -6.64
N ILE A 28 5.27 -0.03 -7.16
CA ILE A 28 4.03 0.06 -6.38
C ILE A 28 3.27 -1.25 -6.45
N PHE A 29 2.74 -1.69 -5.31
CA PHE A 29 2.11 -3.00 -5.15
C PHE A 29 0.77 -2.92 -4.40
N TRP A 30 -0.21 -3.65 -4.93
CA TRP A 30 -1.33 -4.15 -4.13
C TRP A 30 -0.81 -5.31 -3.30
N ALA A 31 -0.99 -5.29 -1.98
CA ALA A 31 -0.51 -6.37 -1.12
C ALA A 31 -1.49 -6.79 -0.04
N LYS A 32 -1.32 -8.00 0.50
CA LYS A 32 -2.12 -8.55 1.59
C LYS A 32 -1.20 -9.13 2.66
N ASP A 33 -1.44 -8.77 3.92
CA ASP A 33 -0.68 -9.27 5.07
C ASP A 33 -1.16 -10.65 5.55
N GLN A 34 -0.47 -11.21 6.54
CA GLN A 34 -0.81 -12.50 7.16
C GLN A 34 -2.22 -12.55 7.78
N ALA A 35 -2.77 -11.40 8.19
CA ALA A 35 -4.12 -11.30 8.73
C ALA A 35 -5.18 -11.09 7.63
N GLY A 36 -4.75 -11.02 6.36
CA GLY A 36 -5.63 -10.78 5.22
C GLY A 36 -6.00 -9.32 5.00
N ASN A 37 -5.37 -8.37 5.71
CA ASN A 37 -5.65 -6.95 5.55
C ASN A 37 -5.06 -6.45 4.23
N TYR A 38 -5.73 -5.47 3.65
CA TYR A 38 -5.30 -4.88 2.38
C TYR A 38 -4.24 -3.80 2.62
N LEU A 39 -3.18 -3.87 1.82
CA LEU A 39 -2.05 -2.98 1.86
C LEU A 39 -1.83 -2.32 0.50
N PHE A 40 -1.31 -1.12 0.53
CA PHE A 40 -0.70 -0.45 -0.61
C PHE A 40 0.74 -0.13 -0.26
N ILE A 41 1.68 -0.71 -0.99
CA ILE A 41 3.11 -0.61 -0.71
C ILE A 41 3.77 0.15 -1.87
N CYS A 42 4.50 1.19 -1.54
CA CYS A 42 5.33 1.94 -2.47
C CYS A 42 6.80 1.81 -2.03
N GLU A 43 7.63 1.26 -2.90
CA GLU A 43 9.08 1.30 -2.72
C GLU A 43 9.62 2.61 -3.29
N LEU A 44 10.38 3.31 -2.46
CA LEU A 44 10.96 4.61 -2.76
C LEU A 44 12.47 4.46 -2.95
N ASP A 45 13.08 5.50 -3.52
CA ASP A 45 14.54 5.60 -3.60
C ASP A 45 15.20 5.50 -2.20
N ALA A 46 16.42 4.95 -2.14
CA ALA A 46 17.21 4.84 -0.91
C ALA A 46 17.41 6.20 -0.20
N ASN A 47 17.38 7.30 -0.94
CA ASN A 47 17.55 8.66 -0.43
C ASN A 47 16.22 9.36 -0.11
N ALA A 48 15.09 8.66 -0.24
CA ALA A 48 13.78 9.23 0.04
C ALA A 48 13.68 9.69 1.49
N LYS A 49 13.25 10.94 1.69
CA LYS A 49 13.07 11.54 3.01
C LYS A 49 11.60 11.51 3.38
N PHE A 50 11.26 10.79 4.44
CA PHE A 50 9.93 10.87 5.02
C PHE A 50 9.78 12.12 5.88
N PRO A 51 8.58 12.73 5.94
CA PRO A 51 8.31 13.82 6.87
C PRO A 51 8.41 13.31 8.32
N LYS A 52 8.79 14.18 9.25
CA LYS A 52 8.88 13.85 10.69
C LYS A 52 7.58 13.29 11.28
N LYS A 53 6.44 13.66 10.70
CA LYS A 53 5.11 13.16 11.06
C LYS A 53 4.35 12.84 9.79
N LEU A 54 3.85 11.61 9.72
CA LEU A 54 2.92 11.19 8.68
C LEU A 54 1.50 11.68 9.03
N PRO A 55 0.64 11.95 8.02
CA PRO A 55 -0.74 12.31 8.27
C PRO A 55 -1.48 11.16 8.97
N LYS A 56 -2.45 11.52 9.81
CA LYS A 56 -3.36 10.55 10.42
C LYS A 56 -4.62 10.46 9.57
N LEU A 57 -4.95 9.26 9.11
CA LEU A 57 -6.15 8.98 8.35
C LEU A 57 -7.05 8.04 9.16
N THR A 58 -8.33 8.37 9.27
CA THR A 58 -9.28 7.48 9.93
C THR A 58 -9.47 6.22 9.10
N GLY A 59 -9.23 5.05 9.70
CA GLY A 59 -9.39 3.76 9.02
C GLY A 59 -8.20 3.31 8.17
N ILE A 60 -7.16 4.14 8.01
CA ILE A 60 -5.95 3.82 7.26
C ILE A 60 -4.72 4.13 8.12
N ASN A 61 -3.92 3.12 8.40
CA ASN A 61 -2.63 3.30 9.07
C ASN A 61 -1.54 3.54 8.02
N ILE A 62 -0.69 4.53 8.25
CA ILE A 62 0.45 4.82 7.38
C ILE A 62 1.74 4.49 8.13
N LEU A 63 2.57 3.64 7.53
CA LEU A 63 3.84 3.20 8.07
C LEU A 63 4.95 3.55 7.09
N ALA A 64 6.04 4.12 7.61
CA ALA A 64 7.27 4.33 6.86
C ALA A 64 8.34 3.37 7.39
N ALA A 65 8.76 2.43 6.57
CA ALA A 65 9.85 1.51 6.87
C ALA A 65 11.16 2.13 6.35
N TYR A 66 11.76 2.99 7.18
CA TYR A 66 12.91 3.82 6.82
C TYR A 66 14.12 3.05 6.29
N GLN A 67 14.39 1.86 6.84
CA GLN A 67 15.54 1.05 6.40
C GLN A 67 15.32 0.37 5.04
N GLN A 68 14.06 0.21 4.65
CA GLN A 68 13.65 -0.44 3.41
C GLN A 68 13.18 0.57 2.37
N SER A 69 13.22 1.88 2.66
CA SER A 69 12.63 2.95 1.85
C SER A 69 11.19 2.64 1.39
N ARG A 70 10.37 2.06 2.27
CA ARG A 70 8.98 1.69 1.93
C ARG A 70 7.96 2.58 2.62
N LEU A 71 6.97 3.03 1.88
CA LEU A 71 5.73 3.57 2.41
C LEU A 71 4.64 2.51 2.31
N ILE A 72 3.97 2.24 3.42
CA ILE A 72 2.91 1.22 3.51
C ILE A 72 1.64 1.90 4.03
N LEU A 73 0.57 1.81 3.26
CA LEU A 73 -0.77 2.13 3.74
C LEU A 73 -1.48 0.81 4.05
N HIS A 74 -2.02 0.70 5.26
CA HIS A 74 -2.72 -0.46 5.77
C HIS A 74 -4.18 -0.10 6.03
N LEU A 75 -5.11 -0.85 5.43
CA LEU A 75 -6.55 -0.65 5.61
C LEU A 75 -7.04 -1.41 6.84
N ASN A 76 -7.65 -0.68 7.78
CA ASN A 76 -8.11 -1.27 9.05
C ASN A 76 -9.31 -2.21 8.88
N ARG A 77 -10.15 -1.94 7.87
CA ARG A 77 -11.38 -2.70 7.60
C ARG A 77 -11.49 -2.92 6.10
N ASN A 78 -11.31 -4.16 5.67
CA ASN A 78 -11.41 -4.53 4.25
C ASN A 78 -12.78 -4.22 3.60
N ALA A 79 -13.84 -4.00 4.40
CA ALA A 79 -15.13 -3.55 3.88
C ALA A 79 -15.05 -2.16 3.22
N ASP A 80 -14.10 -1.31 3.64
CA ASP A 80 -13.90 0.05 3.15
C ASP A 80 -12.97 0.11 1.92
N TRP A 81 -12.80 -1.02 1.21
CA TRP A 81 -11.80 -1.16 0.14
C TRP A 81 -12.02 -0.21 -1.04
N GLU A 82 -13.25 0.21 -1.34
CA GLU A 82 -13.54 1.13 -2.46
C GLU A 82 -12.97 2.53 -2.18
N LEU A 83 -13.12 3.00 -0.94
CA LEU A 83 -12.52 4.26 -0.48
C LEU A 83 -11.00 4.16 -0.53
N PHE A 84 -10.47 3.06 -0.03
CA PHE A 84 -9.04 2.80 -0.02
C PHE A 84 -8.44 2.74 -1.44
N TYR A 85 -9.13 2.05 -2.35
CA TYR A 85 -8.75 1.96 -3.74
C TYR A 85 -8.69 3.34 -4.41
N THR A 86 -9.71 4.17 -4.19
CA THR A 86 -9.75 5.53 -4.73
C THR A 86 -8.53 6.33 -4.27
N LEU A 87 -8.23 6.32 -2.96
CA LEU A 87 -7.03 6.98 -2.43
C LEU A 87 -5.74 6.45 -3.06
N CYS A 88 -5.61 5.12 -3.21
CA CYS A 88 -4.41 4.53 -3.79
C CYS A 88 -4.24 4.93 -5.26
N MET A 89 -5.33 5.03 -6.01
CA MET A 89 -5.30 5.50 -7.40
C MET A 89 -4.97 6.99 -7.50
N ASP A 90 -5.48 7.82 -6.60
CA ASP A 90 -5.13 9.24 -6.52
C ASP A 90 -3.63 9.42 -6.23
N ILE A 91 -3.07 8.64 -5.30
CA ILE A 91 -1.64 8.64 -4.99
C ILE A 91 -0.83 8.17 -6.20
N LEU A 92 -1.24 7.09 -6.87
CA LEU A 92 -0.58 6.56 -8.05
C LEU A 92 -0.54 7.56 -9.21
N THR A 93 -1.58 8.38 -9.36
CA THR A 93 -1.67 9.38 -10.44
C THR A 93 -0.86 10.64 -10.13
N ALA A 94 -0.60 10.92 -8.84
CA ALA A 94 0.14 12.09 -8.39
C ALA A 94 1.66 11.87 -8.32
N THR A 95 2.14 10.65 -8.56
CA THR A 95 3.56 10.27 -8.53
C THR A 95 4.11 9.98 -9.92
#